data_AF-A0AA93BKF8-F1
#
_entry.id   AF-A0AA93BKF8-F1
#
_cell.length_a   1.000
_cell.length_b   1.000
_cell.length_c   1.000
_cell.angle_alpha   90.00
_cell.angle_beta   90.00
_cell.angle_gamma   90.00
#
_symmetry.space_group_name_H-M   'P 1'
#
loop_
_entity.id
_entity.type
_entity.pdbx_description
1 polymer ?
#
loop_
_entity_poly.entity_id
_entity_poly.type
_entity_poly.pdbx_seq_one_letter_code
_entity_poly.pdbx_strand_id
1 'polypeptide(L)'
;EFMAKIALEYMQMMGIKDTQFIIVRHHNTDNPHCHIVYNRINNEGKLISDRNDYRRNEQVTKALKSKYGLTYGTDKSKTNARKLRNAERAKYEI
;
A
#
# COMPACT_ATOMS: atom_id res chain seq x y z
N GLU A 1 13.63 1.20 -10.03
CA GLU A 1 12.95 2.42 -10.52
C GLU A 1 11.42 2.30 -10.55
N PHE A 2 10.84 1.23 -11.12
CA PHE A 2 9.37 1.09 -11.23
C PHE A 2 8.60 1.14 -9.88
N MET A 3 9.05 0.39 -8.86
CA MET A 3 8.39 0.42 -7.53
C MET A 3 8.44 1.81 -6.89
N ALA A 4 9.57 2.51 -7.01
CA ALA A 4 9.70 3.88 -6.50
C ALA A 4 8.74 4.83 -7.22
N LYS A 5 8.59 4.70 -8.55
CA LYS A 5 7.62 5.47 -9.33
C LYS A 5 6.18 5.28 -8.84
N ILE A 6 5.75 4.03 -8.64
CA ILE A 6 4.40 3.74 -8.12
C ILE A 6 4.22 4.30 -6.70
N ALA A 7 5.22 4.14 -5.84
CA ALA A 7 5.17 4.63 -4.45
C ALA A 7 5.08 6.17 -4.38
N LEU A 8 5.85 6.88 -5.20
CA LEU A 8 5.78 8.35 -5.30
C LEU A 8 4.43 8.82 -5.85
N GLU A 9 3.90 8.15 -6.87
CA GLU A 9 2.57 8.49 -7.40
C GLU A 9 1.46 8.21 -6.39
N TYR A 10 1.56 7.11 -5.63
CA TYR A 10 0.67 6.81 -4.52
C TYR A 10 0.67 7.95 -3.49
N MET A 11 1.84 8.42 -3.05
CA MET A 11 1.94 9.53 -2.11
C MET A 11 1.28 10.80 -2.65
N GLN A 12 1.55 11.14 -3.92
CA GLN A 12 0.96 12.31 -4.59
C GLN A 12 -0.58 12.23 -4.62
N MET A 13 -1.14 11.07 -4.95
CA MET A 13 -2.59 10.84 -5.01
C MET A 13 -3.24 10.76 -3.62
N MET A 14 -2.49 10.31 -2.61
CA MET A 14 -2.93 10.31 -1.22
C MET A 14 -2.92 11.71 -0.57
N GLY A 15 -2.33 12.71 -1.24
CA GLY A 15 -2.16 14.05 -0.69
C GLY A 15 -0.99 14.15 0.29
N ILE A 16 -0.11 13.15 0.31
CA ILE A 16 1.12 13.16 1.09
C ILE A 16 2.17 13.92 0.29
N LYS A 17 2.24 15.23 0.52
CA LYS A 17 3.09 16.17 -0.22
C LYS A 17 3.82 17.09 0.75
N ASP A 18 4.90 17.69 0.25
CA ASP A 18 5.65 18.73 0.96
C ASP A 18 6.05 18.31 2.38
N THR A 19 6.45 17.05 2.54
CA THR A 19 6.84 16.44 3.81
C THR A 19 8.04 15.53 3.63
N GLN A 20 8.79 15.29 4.71
CA GLN A 20 9.89 14.33 4.69
C GLN A 20 9.34 12.90 4.66
N PHE A 21 10.00 12.02 3.89
CA PHE A 21 9.60 10.62 3.79
C PHE A 21 10.81 9.72 3.51
N ILE A 22 10.62 8.43 3.78
CA ILE A 22 11.54 7.35 3.42
C ILE A 22 10.73 6.25 2.74
N ILE A 23 11.25 5.73 1.63
CA ILE A 23 10.73 4.53 0.96
C ILE A 23 11.77 3.43 1.08
N VAL A 24 11.42 2.32 1.73
CA VAL A 24 12.30 1.17 1.94
C VAL A 24 11.78 -0.02 1.16
N ARG A 25 12.59 -0.60 0.29
CA ARG A 25 12.27 -1.87 -0.38
C ARG A 25 12.92 -3.02 0.37
N HIS A 26 12.17 -4.09 0.60
CA HIS A 26 12.70 -5.34 1.15
C HIS A 26 13.01 -6.33 0.01
N HIS A 27 14.10 -7.10 0.19
CA HIS A 27 14.57 -8.13 -0.75
C HIS A 27 14.54 -9.54 -0.16
N ASN A 28 13.99 -9.71 1.04
CA ASN A 28 14.02 -10.95 1.83
C ASN A 28 12.72 -11.76 1.77
N THR A 29 11.78 -11.41 0.88
CA THR A 29 10.52 -12.15 0.72
C THR A 29 10.24 -12.43 -0.75
N ASP A 30 9.51 -13.52 -1.01
CA ASP A 30 9.09 -13.94 -2.37
C ASP A 30 8.27 -12.86 -3.11
N ASN A 31 7.60 -11.97 -2.38
CA ASN A 31 6.78 -10.91 -2.94
C ASN A 31 7.50 -9.55 -2.90
N PRO A 32 7.71 -8.87 -4.03
CA PRO A 32 8.26 -7.52 -4.05
C PRO A 32 7.37 -6.55 -3.26
N HIS A 33 7.90 -5.92 -2.21
CA HIS A 33 7.18 -4.92 -1.43
C HIS A 33 8.10 -3.80 -0.96
N CYS A 34 7.50 -2.65 -0.64
CA CYS A 34 8.18 -1.54 -0.02
C CYS A 34 7.30 -0.90 1.06
N HIS A 35 7.94 -0.25 2.02
CA HIS A 35 7.33 0.54 3.07
C HIS A 35 7.51 2.02 2.76
N ILE A 36 6.44 2.79 2.96
CA ILE A 36 6.45 4.25 2.89
C ILE A 36 6.25 4.76 4.31
N VAL A 37 7.21 5.54 4.80
CA VAL A 37 7.13 6.23 6.10
C VAL A 37 7.28 7.71 5.82
N TYR A 38 6.38 8.54 6.36
CA TYR A 38 6.38 9.97 6.13
C TYR A 38 5.99 10.74 7.39
N ASN A 39 6.45 11.97 7.50
CA ASN A 39 6.03 12.86 8.58
C ASN A 39 4.66 13.44 8.27
N ARG A 40 3.74 13.41 9.24
CA ARG A 40 2.43 14.05 9.10
C ARG A 40 2.49 15.57 9.31
N ILE A 41 3.55 16.08 9.92
CA ILE A 41 3.83 17.51 9.93
C ILE A 41 4.61 17.82 8.65
N ASN A 42 4.01 18.63 7.79
CA ASN A 42 4.64 19.03 6.54
C ASN A 42 5.78 20.04 6.78
N ASN A 43 6.47 20.42 5.72
CA ASN A 43 7.61 21.35 5.75
C ASN A 43 7.23 22.76 6.24
N GLU A 44 5.94 23.10 6.31
CA GLU A 44 5.41 24.38 6.82
C GLU A 44 4.94 24.27 8.29
N GLY A 45 5.13 23.13 8.95
CA GLY A 45 4.63 22.90 10.31
C GLY A 45 3.15 22.59 10.41
N LYS A 46 2.45 22.33 9.29
CA LYS A 46 1.02 22.01 9.25
C LYS A 46 0.77 20.50 9.25
N LEU A 47 -0.31 20.09 9.92
CA LEU A 47 -0.76 18.70 9.94
C LEU A 47 -1.38 18.29 8.59
N ILE A 48 -0.83 17.25 7.99
CA ILE A 48 -1.45 16.48 6.91
C ILE A 48 -2.61 15.67 7.50
N SER A 49 -3.82 15.96 7.03
CA SER A 49 -5.04 15.30 7.49
C SER A 49 -5.06 13.84 7.03
N ASP A 50 -5.35 12.94 7.96
CA ASP A 50 -5.62 11.51 7.73
C ASP A 50 -7.12 11.22 7.54
N ARG A 51 -7.94 12.28 7.45
CA ARG A 51 -9.39 12.14 7.36
C ARG A 51 -9.74 11.42 6.06
N ASN A 52 -10.46 10.31 6.21
CA ASN A 52 -10.90 9.42 5.13
C ASN A 52 -9.75 8.72 4.38
N ASP A 53 -8.55 8.61 4.97
CA ASP A 53 -7.41 7.96 4.30
C ASP A 53 -7.71 6.51 3.90
N TYR A 54 -8.49 5.77 4.69
CA TYR A 54 -8.92 4.42 4.31
C TYR A 54 -9.65 4.39 2.96
N ARG A 55 -10.63 5.30 2.77
CA ARG A 55 -11.41 5.40 1.52
C ARG A 55 -10.56 5.94 0.37
N ARG A 56 -9.73 6.95 0.63
CA ARG A 56 -8.80 7.51 -0.37
C ARG A 56 -7.81 6.43 -0.84
N ASN A 57 -7.22 5.68 0.10
CA ASN A 57 -6.29 4.60 -0.19
C ASN A 57 -6.95 3.51 -1.06
N GLU A 58 -8.19 3.12 -0.77
CA GLU A 58 -8.91 2.16 -1.61
C GLU A 58 -9.03 2.65 -3.07
N GLN A 59 -9.43 3.92 -3.27
CA GLN A 59 -9.57 4.51 -4.60
C GLN A 59 -8.23 4.63 -5.32
N VAL A 60 -7.20 5.15 -4.63
CA VAL A 60 -5.85 5.33 -5.18
C VAL A 60 -5.23 3.99 -5.56
N THR A 61 -5.32 2.98 -4.69
CA THR A 61 -4.75 1.65 -4.99
C THR A 61 -5.45 0.97 -6.16
N LYS A 62 -6.78 1.09 -6.30
CA LYS A 62 -7.51 0.61 -7.49
C LYS A 62 -7.06 1.35 -8.76
N ALA A 63 -6.97 2.67 -8.71
CA ALA A 63 -6.53 3.48 -9.85
C ALA A 63 -5.10 3.12 -10.29
N LEU A 64 -4.16 3.00 -9.36
CA LEU A 64 -2.78 2.59 -9.64
C LEU A 64 -2.71 1.16 -10.18
N LYS A 65 -3.49 0.22 -9.61
CA LYS A 65 -3.55 -1.15 -10.14
C LYS A 65 -3.98 -1.18 -11.60
N SER A 66 -5.05 -0.47 -11.94
CA SER A 66 -5.53 -0.39 -13.32
C SER A 66 -4.51 0.31 -14.23
N LYS A 67 -3.94 1.45 -13.81
CA LYS A 67 -2.96 2.22 -14.58
C LYS A 67 -1.72 1.41 -14.94
N TYR A 68 -1.24 0.60 -14.00
CA TYR A 68 0.01 -0.16 -14.14
C TYR A 68 -0.19 -1.62 -14.50
N GLY A 69 -1.43 -2.05 -14.79
CA GLY A 69 -1.74 -3.44 -15.15
C GLY A 69 -1.41 -4.45 -14.04
N LEU A 70 -1.55 -4.05 -12.77
CA LEU A 70 -1.26 -4.92 -11.63
C LEU A 70 -2.43 -5.86 -11.33
N THR A 71 -2.12 -7.02 -10.75
CA THR A 71 -3.08 -8.08 -10.49
C THR A 71 -4.13 -7.67 -9.45
N TYR A 72 -5.40 -7.89 -9.79
CA TYR A 72 -6.50 -7.93 -8.83
C TYR A 72 -6.56 -9.33 -8.21
N GLY A 73 -6.70 -9.42 -6.89
CA GLY A 73 -6.99 -10.70 -6.24
C GLY A 73 -8.42 -11.10 -6.58
N THR A 74 -8.58 -11.96 -7.59
CA THR A 74 -9.89 -12.43 -8.07
C THR A 74 -10.32 -13.74 -7.43
N ASP A 75 -9.39 -14.49 -6.84
CA ASP A 75 -9.63 -15.81 -6.29
C ASP A 75 -8.71 -16.07 -5.09
N LYS A 76 -9.25 -16.79 -4.11
CA LYS A 76 -8.57 -17.23 -2.88
C LYS A 76 -7.91 -18.60 -3.04
N SER A 77 -8.11 -19.31 -4.16
CA SER A 77 -7.53 -20.64 -4.42
C SER A 77 -6.00 -20.69 -4.32
N LYS A 78 -5.31 -19.58 -4.60
CA LYS A 78 -3.84 -19.45 -4.49
C LYS A 78 -3.36 -18.93 -3.14
N THR A 79 -4.25 -18.76 -2.17
CA THR A 79 -3.87 -18.28 -0.84
C THR A 79 -3.08 -19.36 -0.10
N ASN A 80 -1.93 -18.99 0.46
CA ASN A 80 -1.18 -19.88 1.34
C ASN A 80 -1.84 -19.92 2.73
N ALA A 81 -2.82 -20.81 2.90
CA ALA A 81 -3.60 -20.94 4.15
C ALA A 81 -2.71 -21.21 5.39
N ARG A 82 -1.55 -21.86 5.21
CA ARG A 82 -0.59 -22.11 6.30
C ARG A 82 0.01 -20.82 6.88
N LYS A 83 0.12 -19.75 6.08
CA LYS A 83 0.60 -18.43 6.53
C LYS A 83 -0.51 -17.57 7.15
N LEU A 84 -1.78 -17.99 7.09
CA LEU A 84 -2.90 -17.24 7.68
C LEU A 84 -2.97 -17.43 9.20
N ARG A 85 -3.39 -16.37 9.90
CA ARG A 85 -3.60 -16.39 11.35
C ARG A 85 -5.02 -16.85 11.66
N ASN A 86 -5.18 -17.70 12.69
CA ASN A 86 -6.42 -18.18 13.32
C ASN A 86 -7.73 -17.91 12.54
N ALA A 87 -8.36 -16.75 12.75
CA ALA A 87 -9.66 -16.41 12.18
C ALA A 87 -9.68 -16.32 10.64
N GLU A 88 -8.55 -15.96 10.01
CA GLU A 88 -8.44 -15.99 8.55
C GLU A 88 -8.23 -17.39 8.01
N ARG A 89 -7.50 -18.25 8.74
CA ARG A 89 -7.27 -19.64 8.36
C ARG A 89 -8.56 -20.47 8.42
N ALA A 90 -9.36 -20.27 9.46
CA ALA A 90 -10.65 -20.95 9.63
C ALA A 90 -11.61 -20.78 8.43
N LYS A 91 -11.50 -19.67 7.67
CA LYS A 91 -12.29 -19.42 6.45
C LYS A 91 -11.95 -20.34 5.27
N TYR A 92 -10.87 -21.13 5.39
CA TYR A 92 -10.39 -22.07 4.37
C TYR A 92 -10.49 -23.54 4.82
N GLU A 93 -10.91 -23.79 6.07
CA GLU A 93 -11.05 -25.14 6.66
C GLU A 93 -12.50 -25.67 6.60
N ILE A 94 -13.43 -24.89 6.00
CA ILE A 94 -14.84 -25.24 5.75
C ILE A 94 -14.97 -25.71 4.30
#